data_AF-A0A7C2ZSM4-F1
#
_entry.id   AF-A0A7C2ZSM4-F1
#
_cell.length_a   1.000
_cell.length_b   1.000
_cell.length_c   1.000
_cell.angle_alpha   90.00
_cell.angle_beta   90.00
_cell.angle_gamma   90.00
#
_symmetry.space_group_name_H-M   'P 1'
#
loop_
_entity.id
_entity.type
_entity.pdbx_description
1 polymer ?
#
loop_
_entity_poly.entity_id
_entity_poly.type
_entity_poly.pdbx_seq_one_letter_code
_entity_poly.pdbx_strand_id
1 'polypeptide(L)'
;MKRLGFIGLVVVGLVFSNLGYAQIDLKEAAVGVWLFDEGQGDKAKDSSPNGNDGILKEGPEWVKGKFGYALRFDGKDDYVQIPPSSLFNSEKFTVVFWMFPETIGGNNPPGSGSSTLVVTNGNPGDGGGGNWWFELWNNGNFEFKSCKPDCSAAKTSINVPNKWYFIAGSFEGGTYKLYV
;
A
#
# COMPACT_ATOMS: atom_id res chain seq x y z
N MET A 1 24.53 50.31 -59.14
CA MET A 1 24.30 49.82 -57.75
C MET A 1 23.46 48.54 -57.83
N LYS A 2 24.07 47.36 -57.70
CA LYS A 2 23.35 46.07 -57.69
C LYS A 2 22.96 45.75 -56.24
N ARG A 3 21.67 45.60 -55.95
CA ARG A 3 21.17 45.15 -54.64
C ARG A 3 20.92 43.64 -54.71
N LEU A 4 21.68 42.86 -53.94
CA LEU A 4 21.42 41.44 -53.69
C LEU A 4 20.33 41.34 -52.60
N GLY A 5 19.19 40.74 -52.92
CA GLY A 5 18.20 40.33 -51.92
C GLY A 5 18.49 38.91 -51.45
N PHE A 6 18.66 38.71 -50.14
CA PHE A 6 18.73 37.38 -49.55
C PHE A 6 17.32 36.85 -49.31
N ILE A 7 17.02 35.65 -49.84
CA ILE A 7 15.84 34.88 -49.48
C ILE A 7 16.24 34.00 -48.29
N GLY A 8 15.72 34.32 -47.10
CA GLY A 8 15.83 33.47 -45.93
C GLY A 8 14.79 32.36 -45.99
N LEU A 9 15.23 31.10 -46.10
CA LEU A 9 14.39 29.93 -45.98
C LEU A 9 14.14 29.65 -44.48
N VAL A 10 12.92 29.80 -44.01
CA VAL A 10 12.53 29.38 -42.65
C VAL A 10 12.00 27.94 -42.75
N VAL A 11 12.79 26.99 -42.24
CA VAL A 11 12.33 25.61 -42.07
C VAL A 11 11.61 25.50 -40.74
N VAL A 12 10.29 25.33 -40.76
CA VAL A 12 9.49 25.01 -39.58
C VAL A 12 9.51 23.50 -39.40
N GLY A 13 10.26 23.00 -38.41
CA GLY A 13 10.26 21.59 -38.03
C GLY A 13 9.00 21.25 -37.24
N LEU A 14 8.18 20.33 -37.75
CA LEU A 14 7.09 19.71 -37.01
C LEU A 14 7.67 18.80 -35.93
N VAL A 15 7.50 19.17 -34.66
CA VAL A 15 7.84 18.30 -33.53
C VAL A 15 6.65 17.37 -33.28
N PHE A 16 6.77 16.10 -33.67
CA PHE A 16 5.86 15.06 -33.22
C PHE A 16 6.23 14.70 -31.78
N SER A 17 5.45 15.19 -30.81
CA SER A 17 5.52 14.67 -29.44
C SER A 17 4.92 13.26 -29.43
N ASN A 18 5.77 12.24 -29.39
CA ASN A 18 5.32 10.91 -29.04
C ASN A 18 4.80 10.96 -27.59
N LEU A 19 3.49 10.75 -27.41
CA LEU A 19 2.96 10.39 -26.10
C LEU A 19 3.52 9.01 -25.77
N GLY A 20 4.61 8.98 -25.01
CA GLY A 20 5.14 7.75 -24.46
C GLY A 20 4.14 7.22 -23.43
N TYR A 21 3.35 6.23 -23.81
CA TYR A 21 2.57 5.47 -22.85
C TYR A 21 3.49 4.42 -22.22
N ALA A 22 3.91 4.66 -20.98
CA ALA A 22 4.45 3.60 -20.16
C ALA A 22 3.26 2.79 -19.62
N GLN A 23 2.98 1.65 -20.24
CA GLN A 23 2.06 0.68 -19.65
C GLN A 23 2.77 0.06 -18.45
N ILE A 24 2.17 0.14 -17.26
CA ILE A 24 2.64 -0.62 -16.12
C ILE A 24 2.41 -2.10 -16.47
N ASP A 25 3.49 -2.83 -16.73
CA ASP A 25 3.41 -4.26 -16.95
C ASP A 25 3.25 -4.97 -15.59
N LEU A 26 2.01 -5.05 -15.14
CA LEU A 26 1.63 -5.75 -13.92
C LEU A 26 1.85 -7.27 -14.02
N LYS A 27 2.10 -7.83 -15.22
CA LYS A 27 2.24 -9.28 -15.40
C LYS A 27 3.47 -9.88 -14.74
N GLU A 28 4.52 -9.09 -14.52
CA GLU A 28 5.73 -9.59 -13.87
C GLU A 28 6.07 -8.89 -12.54
N ALA A 29 5.41 -7.77 -12.19
CA ALA A 29 5.87 -6.93 -11.09
C ALA A 29 5.08 -7.04 -9.77
N ALA A 30 3.79 -7.39 -9.79
CA ALA A 30 2.94 -7.28 -8.60
C ALA A 30 2.21 -8.60 -8.27
N VAL A 31 2.34 -9.03 -7.01
CA VAL A 31 1.63 -10.20 -6.47
C VAL A 31 0.14 -9.90 -6.23
N GLY A 32 -0.21 -8.66 -5.90
CA GLY A 32 -1.60 -8.23 -5.72
C GLY A 32 -1.69 -6.70 -5.78
N VAL A 33 -2.79 -6.20 -6.34
CA VAL A 33 -3.06 -4.77 -6.51
C VAL A 33 -4.54 -4.50 -6.21
N TRP A 34 -4.84 -3.93 -5.06
CA TRP A 34 -6.20 -3.54 -4.67
C TRP A 34 -6.34 -2.02 -4.74
N LEU A 35 -6.97 -1.54 -5.80
CA LEU A 35 -7.16 -0.10 -6.05
C LEU A 35 -8.36 0.48 -5.31
N PHE A 36 -9.30 -0.37 -4.89
CA PHE A 36 -10.56 0.03 -4.26
C PHE A 36 -11.42 0.94 -5.14
N ASP A 37 -11.38 0.78 -6.47
CA ASP A 37 -12.18 1.59 -7.40
C ASP A 37 -13.65 1.13 -7.50
N GLU A 38 -14.01 -0.02 -6.91
CA GLU A 38 -15.35 -0.58 -6.96
C GLU A 38 -16.38 0.31 -6.26
N GLY A 39 -16.03 0.86 -5.09
CA GLY A 39 -16.89 1.76 -4.32
C GLY A 39 -18.16 1.14 -3.73
N GLN A 40 -18.37 -0.16 -3.92
CA GLN A 40 -19.54 -0.90 -3.44
C GLN A 40 -19.31 -2.41 -3.45
N GLY A 41 -20.18 -3.15 -2.75
CA GLY A 41 -20.13 -4.61 -2.67
C GLY A 41 -19.20 -5.11 -1.56
N ASP A 42 -18.98 -6.43 -1.55
CA ASP A 42 -18.26 -7.16 -0.51
C ASP A 42 -16.86 -7.62 -0.94
N LYS A 43 -16.36 -7.13 -2.07
CA LYS A 43 -15.06 -7.50 -2.62
C LYS A 43 -14.20 -6.30 -2.98
N ALA A 44 -12.92 -6.41 -2.65
CA ALA A 44 -11.86 -5.58 -3.21
C ALA A 44 -11.16 -6.38 -4.31
N LYS A 45 -11.29 -6.01 -5.59
CA LYS A 45 -10.74 -6.83 -6.66
C LYS A 45 -9.23 -6.66 -6.76
N ASP A 46 -8.56 -7.76 -7.04
CA ASP A 46 -7.16 -7.76 -7.41
C ASP A 46 -7.04 -7.40 -8.90
N SER A 47 -6.40 -6.27 -9.17
CA SER A 47 -6.09 -5.80 -10.53
C SER A 47 -4.83 -6.47 -11.11
N SER A 48 -4.13 -7.27 -10.31
CA SER A 48 -3.04 -8.12 -10.81
C SER A 48 -3.60 -9.34 -11.57
N PRO A 49 -2.78 -10.04 -12.38
CA PRO A 49 -3.21 -11.27 -13.04
C PRO A 49 -3.41 -12.47 -12.11
N ASN A 50 -3.16 -12.33 -10.81
CA ASN A 50 -3.12 -13.47 -9.87
C ASN A 50 -4.48 -13.80 -9.24
N GLY A 51 -5.49 -12.94 -9.39
CA GLY A 51 -6.85 -13.21 -8.91
C GLY A 51 -6.97 -13.29 -7.39
N ASN A 52 -6.15 -12.53 -6.65
CA ASN A 52 -6.17 -12.49 -5.19
C ASN A 52 -7.27 -11.53 -4.66
N ASP A 53 -8.49 -11.63 -5.17
CA ASP A 53 -9.61 -10.77 -4.74
C ASP A 53 -9.80 -10.85 -3.22
N GLY A 54 -9.87 -9.70 -2.57
CA GLY A 54 -10.16 -9.57 -1.15
C GLY A 54 -11.65 -9.62 -0.87
N ILE A 55 -12.03 -10.24 0.25
CA ILE A 55 -13.41 -10.26 0.75
C ILE A 55 -13.49 -9.37 1.99
N LEU A 56 -14.40 -8.39 1.98
CA LEU A 56 -14.67 -7.54 3.12
C LEU A 56 -15.37 -8.35 4.22
N LYS A 57 -14.93 -8.19 5.47
CA LYS A 57 -15.43 -8.91 6.65
C LYS A 57 -15.81 -7.92 7.74
N GLU A 58 -16.88 -8.23 8.46
CA GLU A 58 -17.47 -7.44 9.56
C GLU A 58 -18.02 -6.05 9.20
N GLY A 59 -17.77 -5.56 7.99
CA GLY A 59 -18.49 -4.43 7.40
C GLY A 59 -17.70 -3.14 7.14
N PRO A 60 -16.45 -3.17 6.62
CA PRO A 60 -15.76 -1.96 6.18
C PRO A 60 -16.63 -1.13 5.23
N GLU A 61 -16.64 0.18 5.45
CA GLU A 61 -17.44 1.12 4.67
C GLU A 61 -16.66 1.64 3.46
N TRP A 62 -17.28 1.66 2.29
CA TRP A 62 -16.74 2.36 1.12
C TRP A 62 -16.89 3.88 1.30
N VAL A 63 -15.77 4.60 1.27
CA VAL A 63 -15.70 6.06 1.40
C VAL A 63 -14.88 6.68 0.28
N LYS A 64 -14.90 8.01 0.13
CA LYS A 64 -14.01 8.70 -0.81
C LYS A 64 -12.55 8.55 -0.34
N GLY A 65 -11.71 8.00 -1.20
CA GLY A 65 -10.31 7.70 -0.91
C GLY A 65 -9.36 8.83 -1.29
N LYS A 66 -8.06 8.54 -1.20
CA LYS A 66 -6.99 9.39 -1.76
C LYS A 66 -7.17 9.56 -3.27
N PHE A 67 -7.51 8.45 -3.92
CA PHE A 67 -7.92 8.34 -5.32
C PHE A 67 -9.17 7.45 -5.33
N GLY A 68 -10.19 7.79 -6.13
CA GLY A 68 -11.41 6.99 -6.20
C GLY A 68 -12.06 6.78 -4.82
N TYR A 69 -12.17 5.52 -4.41
CA TYR A 69 -12.68 5.11 -3.10
C TYR A 69 -11.60 4.50 -2.21
N ALA A 70 -11.93 4.31 -0.94
CA ALA A 70 -11.15 3.58 0.04
C ALA A 70 -12.11 2.82 0.96
N LEU A 71 -11.55 1.92 1.77
CA LEU A 71 -12.28 1.28 2.85
C LEU A 71 -11.97 1.99 4.17
N ARG A 72 -13.02 2.32 4.91
CA ARG A 72 -12.96 2.82 6.28
C ARG A 72 -13.28 1.67 7.23
N PHE A 73 -12.42 1.48 8.22
CA PHE A 73 -12.51 0.42 9.22
C PHE A 73 -12.94 1.04 10.56
N ASP A 74 -13.85 0.39 11.29
CA ASP A 74 -14.41 0.92 12.53
C ASP A 74 -13.47 0.81 13.76
N GLY A 75 -12.36 0.08 13.60
CA GLY A 75 -11.35 -0.14 14.63
C GLY A 75 -11.68 -1.22 15.65
N LYS A 76 -12.69 -2.08 15.39
CA LYS A 76 -13.05 -3.22 16.25
C LYS A 76 -12.73 -4.56 15.61
N ASP A 77 -13.34 -4.87 14.48
CA ASP A 77 -13.29 -6.20 13.86
C ASP A 77 -13.35 -6.19 12.32
N ASP A 78 -13.44 -5.01 11.70
CA ASP A 78 -13.40 -4.86 10.23
C ASP A 78 -12.06 -5.28 9.62
N TYR A 79 -12.08 -6.04 8.53
CA TYR A 79 -10.89 -6.33 7.72
C TYR A 79 -11.22 -6.72 6.28
N VAL A 80 -10.21 -6.73 5.42
CA VAL A 80 -10.25 -7.37 4.11
C VAL A 80 -9.44 -8.67 4.17
N GLN A 81 -10.10 -9.79 3.90
CA GLN A 81 -9.46 -11.09 3.85
C GLN A 81 -9.01 -11.40 2.42
N ILE A 82 -7.69 -11.49 2.23
CA ILE A 82 -7.11 -12.00 0.98
C ILE A 82 -6.97 -13.53 1.09
N PRO A 83 -7.37 -14.32 0.07
CA PRO A 83 -7.16 -15.77 0.05
C PRO A 83 -5.68 -16.13 0.25
N PRO A 84 -5.35 -17.16 1.05
CA PRO A 84 -3.98 -17.62 1.20
C PRO A 84 -3.39 -18.08 -0.14
N SER A 85 -2.15 -17.66 -0.42
CA SER A 85 -1.41 -18.01 -1.63
C SER A 85 0.07 -18.13 -1.33
N SER A 86 0.77 -19.02 -2.03
CA SER A 86 2.23 -19.15 -1.94
C SER A 86 2.96 -17.89 -2.43
N LEU A 87 2.31 -17.06 -3.26
CA LEU A 87 2.86 -15.81 -3.76
C LEU A 87 3.18 -14.80 -2.64
N PHE A 88 2.52 -14.91 -1.48
CA PHE A 88 2.75 -14.04 -0.33
C PHE A 88 3.93 -14.49 0.55
N ASN A 89 4.59 -15.60 0.23
CA ASN A 89 5.68 -16.18 1.02
C ASN A 89 7.07 -15.93 0.40
N SER A 90 7.26 -14.77 -0.24
CA SER A 90 8.55 -14.40 -0.84
C SER A 90 9.61 -14.03 0.20
N GLU A 91 10.87 -14.40 -0.06
CA GLU A 91 12.03 -13.99 0.75
C GLU A 91 12.40 -12.51 0.56
N LYS A 92 11.89 -11.89 -0.51
CA LYS A 92 12.05 -10.46 -0.79
C LYS A 92 10.75 -9.90 -1.34
N PHE A 93 10.25 -8.85 -0.73
CA PHE A 93 8.99 -8.24 -1.15
C PHE A 93 8.93 -6.77 -0.75
N THR A 94 8.03 -6.05 -1.39
CA THR A 94 7.66 -4.68 -1.01
C THR A 94 6.15 -4.61 -0.93
N VAL A 95 5.63 -3.98 0.12
CA VAL A 95 4.22 -3.65 0.29
C VAL A 95 4.11 -2.13 0.28
N VAL A 96 3.22 -1.60 -0.56
CA VAL A 96 2.93 -0.17 -0.62
C VAL A 96 1.43 0.06 -0.51
N PHE A 97 1.03 1.09 0.24
CA PHE A 97 -0.38 1.42 0.40
C PHE A 97 -0.56 2.85 0.89
N TRP A 98 -1.75 3.40 0.64
CA TRP A 98 -2.21 4.62 1.29
C TRP A 98 -2.98 4.27 2.56
N MET A 99 -2.79 5.05 3.63
CA MET A 99 -3.62 4.95 4.83
C MET A 99 -4.02 6.34 5.36
N PHE A 100 -5.17 6.39 6.02
CA PHE A 100 -5.70 7.58 6.70
C PHE A 100 -6.08 7.18 8.13
N PRO A 101 -5.18 7.33 9.12
CA PRO A 101 -5.51 7.03 10.50
C PRO A 101 -6.45 8.11 11.07
N GLU A 102 -7.69 7.77 11.43
CA GLU A 102 -8.61 8.67 12.14
C GLU A 102 -8.18 8.88 13.60
N THR A 103 -7.51 7.88 14.18
CA THR A 103 -6.88 7.91 15.50
C THR A 103 -5.44 7.42 15.42
N ILE A 104 -4.58 7.84 16.35
CA ILE A 104 -3.22 7.33 16.46
C ILE A 104 -3.23 6.05 17.29
N GLY A 105 -3.22 4.92 16.58
CA GLY A 105 -3.22 3.57 17.16
C GLY A 105 -4.39 3.25 18.10
N GLY A 106 -4.27 2.11 18.79
CA GLY A 106 -5.02 1.76 20.00
C GLY A 106 -6.16 0.74 19.90
N ASN A 107 -6.52 0.20 21.10
CA ASN A 107 -7.65 -0.68 21.50
C ASN A 107 -7.60 -2.19 21.18
N ASN A 108 -6.52 -2.88 21.55
CA ASN A 108 -6.56 -4.34 21.74
C ASN A 108 -7.21 -4.72 23.10
N PRO A 109 -7.72 -5.97 23.28
CA PRO A 109 -8.33 -6.42 24.53
C PRO A 109 -7.36 -6.34 25.74
N PRO A 110 -7.87 -6.37 26.99
CA PRO A 110 -7.03 -6.24 28.18
C PRO A 110 -5.91 -7.29 28.22
N GLY A 111 -4.64 -6.85 28.14
CA GLY A 111 -3.46 -7.71 28.32
C GLY A 111 -2.44 -7.69 27.18
N SER A 112 -2.81 -7.17 26.00
CA SER A 112 -1.92 -7.01 24.85
C SER A 112 -1.75 -5.53 24.49
N GLY A 113 -0.57 -5.15 24.00
CA GLY A 113 -0.18 -3.76 23.78
C GLY A 113 -1.17 -2.96 22.94
N SER A 114 -1.20 -1.63 23.13
CA SER A 114 -2.14 -0.71 22.46
C SER A 114 -1.77 -0.42 20.99
N SER A 115 -1.69 -1.44 20.13
CA SER A 115 -1.49 -1.28 18.69
C SER A 115 -2.72 -1.66 17.87
N THR A 116 -2.81 -1.08 16.67
CA THR A 116 -3.78 -1.42 15.62
C THR A 116 -3.04 -2.13 14.49
N LEU A 117 -3.48 -3.32 14.10
CA LEU A 117 -2.96 -4.00 12.90
C LEU A 117 -3.45 -3.30 11.64
N VAL A 118 -2.56 -3.10 10.67
CA VAL A 118 -2.88 -2.37 9.43
C VAL A 118 -2.86 -3.30 8.22
N VAL A 119 -1.77 -4.04 8.03
CA VAL A 119 -1.65 -5.09 7.00
C VAL A 119 -0.90 -6.26 7.62
N THR A 120 -1.39 -7.48 7.43
CA THR A 120 -0.76 -8.67 8.00
C THR A 120 -0.73 -9.82 7.02
N ASN A 121 0.36 -10.58 7.03
CA ASN A 121 0.43 -11.92 6.46
C ASN A 121 0.49 -12.93 7.61
N GLY A 122 -0.57 -13.73 7.75
CA GLY A 122 -0.80 -14.60 8.89
C GLY A 122 -1.42 -13.86 10.07
N ASN A 123 -1.76 -14.60 11.13
CA ASN A 123 -2.31 -14.03 12.36
C ASN A 123 -1.16 -13.74 13.35
N PRO A 124 -0.81 -12.46 13.62
CA PRO A 124 0.30 -12.13 14.51
C PRO A 124 0.05 -12.58 15.96
N GLY A 125 -1.20 -12.64 16.44
CA GLY A 125 -1.54 -12.95 17.83
C GLY A 125 -0.72 -12.13 18.85
N ASP A 126 -0.69 -12.56 20.12
CA ASP A 126 0.10 -11.91 21.18
C ASP A 126 1.58 -12.39 21.22
N GLY A 127 2.00 -13.22 20.26
CA GLY A 127 3.29 -13.93 20.29
C GLY A 127 3.98 -14.11 18.93
N GLY A 128 3.60 -13.35 17.90
CA GLY A 128 4.28 -13.39 16.60
C GLY A 128 3.90 -14.59 15.72
N GLY A 129 2.64 -15.05 15.79
CA GLY A 129 2.13 -16.15 14.95
C GLY A 129 2.13 -15.84 13.45
N GLY A 130 2.19 -14.57 13.07
CA GLY A 130 2.20 -14.07 11.69
C GLY A 130 3.58 -14.16 11.05
N ASN A 131 3.63 -14.19 9.73
CA ASN A 131 4.88 -14.12 8.98
C ASN A 131 5.48 -12.72 9.10
N TRP A 132 4.68 -11.69 8.83
CA TRP A 132 5.06 -10.28 8.97
C TRP A 132 3.79 -9.40 9.06
N TRP A 133 3.90 -8.22 9.66
CA TRP A 133 2.79 -7.28 9.78
C TRP A 133 3.23 -5.83 9.90
N PHE A 134 2.31 -4.92 9.58
CA PHE A 134 2.36 -3.50 9.86
C PHE A 134 1.43 -3.20 11.05
N GLU A 135 1.91 -2.44 12.04
CA GLU A 135 1.11 -2.03 13.20
C GLU A 135 1.37 -0.57 13.61
N LEU A 136 0.30 0.12 14.03
CA LEU A 136 0.35 1.49 14.54
C LEU A 136 0.04 1.51 16.03
N TRP A 137 1.03 1.89 16.83
CA TRP A 137 0.91 1.99 18.29
C TRP A 137 0.27 3.30 18.73
N ASN A 138 -0.34 3.30 19.92
CA ASN A 138 -0.98 4.48 20.53
C ASN A 138 -0.05 5.68 20.75
N ASN A 139 1.27 5.45 20.83
CA ASN A 139 2.29 6.50 20.91
C ASN A 139 2.74 6.98 19.50
N GLY A 140 2.06 6.52 18.44
CA GLY A 140 2.33 6.82 17.04
C GLY A 140 3.56 6.13 16.46
N ASN A 141 4.18 5.20 17.18
CA ASN A 141 5.19 4.33 16.60
C ASN A 141 4.54 3.39 15.58
N PHE A 142 4.97 3.48 14.32
CA PHE A 142 4.50 2.65 13.23
C PHE A 142 5.60 1.65 12.86
N GLU A 143 5.28 0.36 12.90
CA GLU A 143 6.25 -0.72 12.72
C GLU A 143 5.91 -1.57 11.50
N PHE A 144 6.94 -2.05 10.79
CA PHE A 144 6.88 -3.17 9.85
C PHE A 144 7.85 -4.25 10.32
N LYS A 145 7.33 -5.43 10.68
CA LYS A 145 8.09 -6.40 11.48
C LYS A 145 7.70 -7.86 11.26
N SER A 146 8.51 -8.75 11.83
CA SER A 146 8.22 -10.15 12.09
C SER A 146 8.84 -10.58 13.42
N CYS A 147 8.36 -11.67 14.00
CA CYS A 147 8.96 -12.34 15.16
C CYS A 147 9.29 -13.82 14.91
N LYS A 148 9.61 -14.18 13.65
CA LYS A 148 10.06 -15.52 13.28
C LYS A 148 11.40 -15.47 12.53
N PRO A 149 12.49 -16.10 13.01
CA PRO A 149 12.61 -16.78 14.32
C PRO A 149 12.68 -15.83 15.52
N ASP A 150 13.17 -14.60 15.30
CA ASP A 150 13.32 -13.55 16.32
C ASP A 150 12.58 -12.28 15.88
N CYS A 151 12.27 -11.41 16.84
CA CYS A 151 11.64 -10.12 16.56
C CYS A 151 12.60 -9.15 15.86
N SER A 152 12.28 -8.77 14.63
CA SER A 152 12.97 -7.74 13.84
C SER A 152 11.94 -6.79 13.23
N ALA A 153 12.24 -5.49 13.25
CA ALA A 153 11.32 -4.45 12.83
C ALA A 153 12.05 -3.23 12.23
N ALA A 154 11.45 -2.64 11.19
CA ALA A 154 11.66 -1.25 10.84
C ALA A 154 10.57 -0.39 11.48
N LYS A 155 10.92 0.83 11.91
CA LYS A 155 10.02 1.70 12.67
C LYS A 155 10.13 3.16 12.24
N THR A 156 9.03 3.88 12.37
CA THR A 156 8.94 5.33 12.14
C THR A 156 7.79 5.92 12.96
N SER A 157 7.57 7.23 12.88
CA SER A 157 6.53 7.92 13.64
C SER A 157 5.39 8.44 12.75
N ILE A 158 4.16 8.06 13.10
CA ILE A 158 2.90 8.56 12.57
C ILE A 158 2.12 9.13 13.76
N ASN A 159 2.28 10.44 14.01
CA ASN A 159 1.71 11.12 15.18
C ASN A 159 0.57 12.09 14.86
N VAL A 160 0.25 12.27 13.58
CA VAL A 160 -0.76 13.24 13.14
C VAL A 160 -1.90 12.47 12.48
N PRO A 161 -3.06 12.31 13.17
CA PRO A 161 -4.21 11.65 12.58
C PRO A 161 -4.86 12.55 11.52
N ASN A 162 -5.87 12.02 10.85
CA ASN A 162 -6.71 12.73 9.90
C ASN A 162 -5.99 13.30 8.68
N LYS A 163 -4.96 12.58 8.20
CA LYS A 163 -4.32 12.87 6.92
C LYS A 163 -3.86 11.59 6.23
N TRP A 164 -3.72 11.67 4.92
CA TRP A 164 -3.20 10.58 4.09
C TRP A 164 -1.69 10.42 4.24
N TYR A 165 -1.25 9.18 4.41
CA TYR A 165 0.15 8.76 4.39
C TYR A 165 0.37 7.73 3.28
N PHE A 166 1.50 7.82 2.58
CA PHE A 166 1.92 6.80 1.63
C PHE A 166 3.00 5.94 2.27
N ILE A 167 2.67 4.68 2.53
CA ILE A 167 3.55 3.75 3.20
C ILE A 167 4.26 2.88 2.16
N ALA A 168 5.56 2.71 2.32
CA ALA A 168 6.31 1.65 1.64
C ALA A 168 7.15 0.87 2.66
N GLY A 169 6.92 -0.44 2.74
CA GLY A 169 7.76 -1.35 3.52
C GLY A 169 8.42 -2.36 2.60
N SER A 170 9.74 -2.54 2.69
CA SER A 170 10.46 -3.56 1.95
C SER A 170 11.18 -4.52 2.88
N PHE A 171 11.17 -5.80 2.51
CA PHE A 171 11.93 -6.85 3.15
C PHE A 171 12.94 -7.39 2.15
N GLU A 172 14.22 -7.35 2.52
CA GLU A 172 15.35 -7.78 1.68
C GLU A 172 16.15 -8.85 2.41
N GLY A 173 15.66 -10.10 2.42
CA GLY A 173 16.43 -11.25 2.91
C GLY A 173 16.93 -11.12 4.36
N GLY A 174 16.08 -10.61 5.26
CA GLY A 174 16.38 -10.44 6.69
C GLY A 174 16.34 -9.00 7.18
N THR A 175 16.36 -8.02 6.28
CA THR A 175 16.29 -6.59 6.64
C THR A 175 14.94 -6.01 6.30
N TYR A 176 14.26 -5.44 7.30
CA TYR A 176 13.06 -4.62 7.13
C TYR A 176 13.45 -3.17 6.89
N LYS A 177 12.79 -2.49 5.95
CA LYS A 177 12.88 -1.04 5.72
C LYS A 177 11.46 -0.46 5.66
N LEU A 178 11.30 0.76 6.15
CA LEU A 178 10.01 1.43 6.23
C LEU A 178 10.14 2.91 5.84
N TYR A 179 9.24 3.37 4.98
CA TYR A 179 9.16 4.73 4.45
C TYR A 179 7.71 5.23 4.54
N VAL A 180 7.53 6.50 4.91
CA VAL A 180 6.23 7.15 5.21
C VAL A 180 6.21 8.57 4.70
#